data_AF-A0A1V5R6W1-F1
#
_entry.id   AF-A0A1V5R6W1-F1
#
_cell.length_a   1.000
_cell.length_b   1.000
_cell.length_c   1.000
_cell.angle_alpha   90.00
_cell.angle_beta   90.00
_cell.angle_gamma   90.00
#
_symmetry.space_group_name_H-M   'P 1'
#
loop_
_entity.id
_entity.type
_entity.pdbx_description
1 polymer ?
#
loop_
_entity_poly.entity_id
_entity_poly.type
_entity_poly.pdbx_seq_one_letter_code
_entity_poly.pdbx_strand_id
1 'polypeptide(L)'
;MRFEPAADPIGLALAAEQGRADLLVTDPLGLPTPGRTVQFAGSLGAVAAMPILTDFPVDRVFPVTPLAGTEPVATLRTGGAARPLVVGALRRYEGGGQAVYLGFRPRDDQAASTGAEVRTWFEILHALGAYAGADNPSVVSRTTDYLACAFPNGALGLCPHYRTHEESWPGGFFRDEKVDEQVMRVNPAPDDTIDLADFGVAGQKLTYRGRHALVWRLDEAGGLIGFAGVDSANITINGRTFTWADAPVSVAWHPLLPEFETEAYRPLYRVWCGGEAALRIPLDLRGRNVQVWLGAYEAGGATRRRRRENQGRVGYGERQIPFAVEDGALAVEYTEELAGHWLYVVEPK
;
A
#
# COMPACT_ATOMS: atom_id res chain seq x y z
N MET A 1 -44.45 -33.04 -8.41
CA MET A 1 -43.49 -33.01 -7.29
C MET A 1 -42.86 -31.63 -7.25
N ARG A 2 -43.17 -30.82 -6.23
CA ARG A 2 -42.35 -29.64 -5.93
C ARG A 2 -41.10 -30.18 -5.22
N PHE A 3 -39.94 -30.01 -5.83
CA PHE A 3 -38.68 -30.18 -5.11
C PHE A 3 -38.63 -29.01 -4.12
N GLU A 4 -38.91 -29.29 -2.84
CA GLU A 4 -38.46 -28.38 -1.80
C GLU A 4 -36.92 -28.43 -1.84
N PRO A 5 -36.23 -27.29 -2.00
CA PRO A 5 -34.78 -27.29 -1.95
C PRO A 5 -34.39 -27.82 -0.57
N ALA A 6 -33.56 -28.86 -0.55
CA ALA A 6 -33.00 -29.38 0.69
C ALA A 6 -32.37 -28.21 1.44
N ALA A 7 -32.73 -28.05 2.73
CA ALA A 7 -32.20 -26.99 3.57
C ALA A 7 -30.67 -27.05 3.53
N ASP A 8 -30.03 -25.97 3.07
CA ASP A 8 -28.58 -25.84 3.07
C ASP A 8 -28.10 -25.71 4.52
N PRO A 9 -27.55 -26.78 5.13
CA PRO A 9 -27.21 -26.77 6.54
C PRO A 9 -26.04 -25.82 6.81
N ILE A 10 -25.17 -25.62 5.82
CA ILE A 10 -24.00 -24.73 5.91
C ILE A 10 -24.47 -23.28 5.85
N GLY A 11 -25.36 -22.95 4.91
CA GLY A 11 -25.96 -21.63 4.80
C GLY A 11 -26.72 -21.23 6.08
N LEU A 12 -27.48 -22.17 6.67
CA LEU A 12 -28.19 -21.95 7.93
C LEU A 12 -27.25 -21.75 9.12
N ALA A 13 -26.18 -22.54 9.21
CA ALA A 13 -25.17 -22.39 10.27
C ALA A 13 -24.46 -21.03 10.18
N LEU A 14 -24.04 -20.63 8.96
CA LEU A 14 -23.39 -19.34 8.74
C LEU A 14 -24.32 -18.15 9.03
N ALA A 15 -25.60 -18.25 8.63
CA ALA A 15 -26.60 -17.22 8.92
C ALA A 15 -26.83 -17.09 10.45
N ALA A 16 -26.88 -18.21 11.16
CA ALA A 16 -26.99 -18.22 12.62
C ALA A 16 -25.76 -17.62 13.31
N GLU A 17 -24.55 -17.91 12.82
CA GLU A 17 -23.33 -17.26 13.31
C GLU A 17 -23.42 -15.75 13.11
N GLN A 18 -23.75 -15.30 11.90
CA GLN A 18 -23.94 -13.89 11.54
C GLN A 18 -25.16 -13.23 12.23
N GLY A 19 -25.94 -13.99 12.99
CA GLY A 19 -27.07 -13.48 13.76
C GLY A 19 -28.23 -12.99 12.88
N ARG A 20 -28.47 -13.64 11.74
CA ARG A 20 -29.55 -13.28 10.80
C ARG A 20 -30.32 -14.51 10.31
N ALA A 21 -31.52 -14.25 9.81
CA ALA A 21 -32.28 -15.16 8.96
C ALA A 21 -32.57 -14.48 7.62
N ASP A 22 -32.35 -15.18 6.50
CA ASP A 22 -32.63 -14.63 5.18
C ASP A 22 -34.12 -14.40 4.97
N LEU A 23 -34.47 -13.23 4.44
CA LEU A 23 -35.83 -13.01 3.96
C LEU A 23 -35.95 -13.65 2.57
N LEU A 24 -36.93 -14.56 2.44
CA LEU A 24 -37.24 -15.16 1.15
C LEU A 24 -37.69 -14.07 0.18
N VAL A 25 -36.94 -13.93 -0.89
CA VAL A 25 -37.24 -13.05 -2.02
C VAL A 25 -37.63 -13.92 -3.21
N THR A 26 -38.55 -13.43 -4.04
CA THR A 26 -39.08 -14.20 -5.18
C THR A 26 -38.03 -14.47 -6.25
N ASP A 27 -37.03 -13.60 -6.36
CA ASP A 27 -35.91 -13.73 -7.27
C ASP A 27 -34.65 -14.16 -6.48
N PRO A 28 -34.06 -15.33 -6.78
CA PRO A 28 -32.86 -15.80 -6.08
C PRO A 28 -31.64 -14.89 -6.30
N LEU A 29 -31.66 -14.00 -7.30
CA LEU A 29 -30.62 -13.00 -7.54
C LEU A 29 -30.80 -11.73 -6.70
N GLY A 30 -31.75 -11.70 -5.76
CA GLY A 30 -32.00 -10.57 -4.88
C GLY A 30 -33.04 -9.60 -5.44
N LEU A 31 -33.36 -8.57 -4.64
CA LEU A 31 -34.36 -7.57 -4.98
C LEU A 31 -33.77 -6.42 -5.82
N PRO A 32 -34.31 -6.13 -7.02
CA PRO A 32 -33.94 -4.94 -7.76
C PRO A 32 -34.54 -3.69 -7.10
N THR A 33 -33.68 -2.80 -6.62
CA THR A 33 -34.10 -1.55 -5.97
C THR A 33 -33.36 -0.31 -6.50
N PRO A 34 -33.28 -0.11 -7.84
CA PRO A 34 -32.59 1.05 -8.41
C PRO A 34 -33.23 2.37 -7.90
N GLY A 35 -32.38 3.37 -7.68
CA GLY A 35 -32.76 4.68 -7.16
C GLY A 35 -33.17 4.70 -5.68
N ARG A 36 -33.23 3.55 -5.01
CA ARG A 36 -33.46 3.49 -3.55
C ARG A 36 -32.16 3.75 -2.81
N THR A 37 -32.28 4.16 -1.56
CA THR A 37 -31.14 4.56 -0.73
C THR A 37 -31.03 3.64 0.48
N VAL A 38 -29.83 3.09 0.69
CA VAL A 38 -29.43 2.43 1.92
C VAL A 38 -29.17 3.51 2.97
N GLN A 39 -29.89 3.42 4.08
CA GLN A 39 -29.78 4.30 5.24
C GLN A 39 -29.05 3.54 6.35
N PHE A 40 -27.96 4.12 6.85
CA PHE A 40 -27.17 3.52 7.93
C PHE A 40 -27.64 4.02 9.30
N ALA A 41 -27.49 3.17 10.32
CA ALA A 41 -27.91 3.47 11.68
C ALA A 41 -27.03 2.74 12.70
N GLY A 42 -27.19 3.12 13.98
CA GLY A 42 -26.49 2.46 15.08
C GLY A 42 -24.97 2.55 14.93
N SER A 43 -24.29 1.42 14.99
CA SER A 43 -22.83 1.31 14.79
C SER A 43 -22.33 1.85 13.44
N LEU A 44 -23.19 2.00 12.43
CA LEU A 44 -22.86 2.61 11.14
C LEU A 44 -23.50 4.00 10.94
N GLY A 45 -24.07 4.61 11.98
CA GLY A 45 -24.86 5.84 11.86
C GLY A 45 -24.10 7.08 11.34
N ALA A 46 -22.76 7.06 11.37
CA ALA A 46 -21.92 8.11 10.79
C ALA A 46 -21.69 7.95 9.27
N VAL A 47 -21.99 6.77 8.71
CA VAL A 47 -21.82 6.50 7.29
C VAL A 47 -22.92 7.19 6.50
N ALA A 48 -22.53 7.98 5.48
CA ALA A 48 -23.47 8.66 4.61
C ALA A 48 -24.37 7.66 3.86
N ALA A 49 -25.63 8.04 3.66
CA ALA A 49 -26.60 7.22 2.94
C ALA A 49 -26.13 6.93 1.51
N MET A 50 -26.33 5.70 1.02
CA MET A 50 -25.80 5.24 -0.25
C MET A 50 -26.92 4.88 -1.24
N PRO A 51 -26.99 5.49 -2.44
CA PRO A 51 -27.95 5.10 -3.46
C PRO A 51 -27.56 3.77 -4.13
N ILE A 52 -28.57 2.97 -4.45
CA ILE A 52 -28.46 1.81 -5.35
C ILE A 52 -28.65 2.31 -6.78
N LEU A 53 -27.67 2.10 -7.64
CA LEU A 53 -27.66 2.71 -8.97
C LEU A 53 -28.45 1.91 -10.00
N THR A 54 -28.22 0.61 -10.06
CA THR A 54 -28.74 -0.24 -11.14
C THR A 54 -29.64 -1.35 -10.59
N ASP A 55 -30.34 -2.04 -11.49
CA ASP A 55 -31.06 -3.28 -11.23
C ASP A 55 -30.25 -4.53 -11.59
N PHE A 56 -28.99 -4.36 -12.01
CA PHE A 56 -28.08 -5.46 -12.30
C PHE A 56 -27.86 -6.30 -11.05
N PRO A 57 -27.69 -7.63 -11.19
CA PRO A 57 -27.56 -8.54 -10.05
C PRO A 57 -26.53 -8.10 -9.00
N VAL A 58 -25.46 -7.42 -9.41
CA VAL A 58 -24.40 -6.93 -8.53
C VAL A 58 -24.83 -5.81 -7.57
N ASP A 59 -25.87 -5.05 -7.92
CA ASP A 59 -26.40 -3.93 -7.14
C ASP A 59 -27.71 -4.30 -6.40
N ARG A 60 -28.19 -5.53 -6.58
CA ARG A 60 -29.41 -6.00 -5.91
C ARG A 60 -29.18 -6.18 -4.42
N VAL A 61 -30.29 -6.06 -3.68
CA VAL A 61 -30.27 -6.17 -2.22
C VAL A 61 -30.85 -7.48 -1.72
N PHE A 62 -30.26 -7.98 -0.65
CA PHE A 62 -30.57 -9.25 0.00
C PHE A 62 -31.00 -8.93 1.44
N PRO A 63 -32.30 -8.71 1.66
CA PRO A 63 -32.79 -8.33 2.98
C PRO A 63 -32.77 -9.51 3.95
N VAL A 64 -32.66 -9.20 5.24
CA VAL A 64 -32.57 -10.19 6.32
C VAL A 64 -33.44 -9.80 7.50
N THR A 65 -33.76 -10.77 8.35
CA THR A 65 -34.31 -10.54 9.68
C THR A 65 -33.19 -10.74 10.71
N PRO A 66 -32.79 -9.69 11.45
CA PRO A 66 -31.84 -9.85 12.55
C PRO A 66 -32.38 -10.82 13.62
N LEU A 67 -31.53 -11.72 14.11
CA LEU A 67 -31.82 -12.58 15.26
C LEU A 67 -31.64 -11.78 16.57
N ALA A 68 -32.09 -12.37 17.68
CA ALA A 68 -31.93 -11.76 19.00
C ALA A 68 -30.45 -11.49 19.31
N GLY A 69 -30.16 -10.30 19.82
CA GLY A 69 -28.78 -9.86 20.11
C GLY A 69 -28.02 -9.29 18.90
N THR A 70 -28.66 -9.18 17.73
CA THR A 70 -28.07 -8.59 16.52
C THR A 70 -28.64 -7.18 16.27
N GLU A 71 -27.76 -6.23 16.02
CA GLU A 71 -28.09 -4.84 15.72
C GLU A 71 -28.39 -4.66 14.22
N PRO A 72 -29.54 -4.11 13.81
CA PRO A 72 -29.75 -3.66 12.44
C PRO A 72 -28.94 -2.37 12.19
N VAL A 73 -28.01 -2.42 11.24
CA VAL A 73 -27.08 -1.29 10.95
C VAL A 73 -27.29 -0.65 9.59
N ALA A 74 -28.06 -1.28 8.69
CA ALA A 74 -28.43 -0.70 7.41
C ALA A 74 -29.86 -1.10 7.00
N THR A 75 -30.62 -0.13 6.51
CA THR A 75 -32.02 -0.32 6.10
C THR A 75 -32.32 0.33 4.75
N LEU A 76 -33.36 -0.14 4.08
CA LEU A 76 -33.81 0.39 2.80
C LEU A 76 -35.34 0.41 2.75
N ARG A 77 -35.93 1.53 2.35
CA ARG A 77 -37.39 1.64 2.17
C ARG A 77 -37.78 1.24 0.75
N THR A 78 -38.66 0.26 0.64
CA THR A 78 -39.37 -0.03 -0.60
C THR A 78 -40.75 0.64 -0.53
N GLY A 79 -41.24 1.19 -1.64
CA GLY A 79 -42.49 1.96 -1.67
C GLY A 79 -43.75 1.17 -1.28
N GLY A 80 -43.65 -0.16 -1.10
CA GLY A 80 -44.77 -1.04 -0.76
C GLY A 80 -44.72 -1.68 0.63
N ALA A 81 -43.62 -1.54 1.39
CA ALA A 81 -43.52 -2.12 2.73
C ALA A 81 -43.88 -1.09 3.82
N ALA A 82 -44.70 -1.47 4.80
CA ALA A 82 -45.04 -0.61 5.95
C ALA A 82 -43.80 -0.28 6.81
N ARG A 83 -42.74 -1.08 6.72
CA ARG A 83 -41.47 -0.92 7.46
C ARG A 83 -40.28 -1.00 6.50
N PRO A 84 -39.15 -0.33 6.79
CA PRO A 84 -37.91 -0.51 6.05
C PRO A 84 -37.47 -1.98 6.06
N LEU A 85 -36.91 -2.44 4.94
CA LEU A 85 -36.18 -3.71 4.90
C LEU A 85 -34.83 -3.54 5.59
N VAL A 86 -34.41 -4.52 6.38
CA VAL A 86 -33.06 -4.56 6.93
C VAL A 86 -32.15 -5.21 5.90
N VAL A 87 -31.10 -4.49 5.49
CA VAL A 87 -30.10 -4.94 4.52
C VAL A 87 -28.69 -4.93 5.11
N GLY A 88 -28.57 -4.67 6.41
CA GLY A 88 -27.32 -4.86 7.14
C GLY A 88 -27.55 -5.17 8.60
N ALA A 89 -26.77 -6.11 9.13
CA ALA A 89 -26.88 -6.62 10.49
C ALA A 89 -25.49 -6.80 11.11
N LEU A 90 -25.34 -6.46 12.38
CA LEU A 90 -24.09 -6.55 13.12
C LEU A 90 -24.31 -7.32 14.42
N ARG A 91 -23.52 -8.35 14.64
CA ARG A 91 -23.46 -9.11 15.88
C ARG A 91 -22.08 -8.98 16.50
N ARG A 92 -22.01 -8.62 17.77
CA ARG A 92 -20.77 -8.66 18.57
C ARG A 92 -20.74 -9.93 19.41
N TYR A 93 -19.55 -10.44 19.67
CA TYR A 93 -19.35 -11.62 20.51
C TYR A 93 -18.65 -11.25 21.82
N GLU A 94 -18.99 -11.96 22.90
CA GLU A 94 -18.45 -11.69 24.24
C GLU A 94 -16.92 -11.86 24.31
N GLY A 95 -16.36 -12.80 23.53
CA GLY A 95 -14.92 -13.04 23.43
C GLY A 95 -14.16 -12.00 22.58
N GLY A 96 -14.83 -10.96 22.11
CA GLY A 96 -14.29 -10.00 21.14
C GLY A 96 -14.62 -10.37 19.70
N GLY A 97 -14.44 -9.40 18.80
CA GLY A 97 -14.79 -9.53 17.39
C GLY A 97 -16.27 -9.28 17.09
N GLN A 98 -16.59 -9.28 15.79
CA GLN A 98 -17.93 -8.99 15.28
C GLN A 98 -18.18 -9.72 13.95
N ALA A 99 -19.42 -10.10 13.71
CA ALA A 99 -19.91 -10.54 12.41
C ALA A 99 -20.81 -9.46 11.83
N VAL A 100 -20.52 -9.06 10.59
CA VAL A 100 -21.29 -8.04 9.88
C VAL A 100 -21.79 -8.63 8.58
N TYR A 101 -23.09 -8.53 8.37
CA TYR A 101 -23.74 -8.85 7.11
C TYR A 101 -24.16 -7.56 6.41
N LEU A 102 -23.83 -7.44 5.12
CA LEU A 102 -24.28 -6.35 4.25
C LEU A 102 -24.90 -6.99 3.01
N GLY A 103 -26.23 -7.00 2.96
CA GLY A 103 -27.01 -7.54 1.86
C GLY A 103 -27.15 -6.56 0.71
N PHE A 104 -26.06 -5.88 0.35
CA PHE A 104 -25.96 -4.95 -0.77
C PHE A 104 -24.47 -4.78 -1.07
N ARG A 105 -24.11 -4.29 -2.26
CA ARG A 105 -22.72 -3.98 -2.61
C ARG A 105 -22.33 -2.60 -2.07
N PRO A 106 -21.45 -2.48 -1.07
CA PRO A 106 -20.87 -1.20 -0.72
C PRO A 106 -20.03 -0.69 -1.88
N ARG A 107 -20.12 0.61 -2.15
CA ARG A 107 -19.37 1.24 -3.25
C ARG A 107 -18.09 1.90 -2.74
N ASP A 108 -17.06 1.85 -3.56
CA ASP A 108 -15.82 2.61 -3.40
C ASP A 108 -15.33 3.00 -4.80
N ASP A 109 -15.03 4.28 -4.97
CA ASP A 109 -14.50 4.89 -6.20
C ASP A 109 -13.62 6.05 -5.77
N GLN A 110 -12.42 5.72 -5.29
CA GLN A 110 -11.45 6.71 -4.81
C GLN A 110 -10.88 7.57 -5.94
N ALA A 111 -10.85 7.02 -7.17
CA ALA A 111 -10.39 7.72 -8.37
C ALA A 111 -11.47 8.66 -8.96
N ALA A 112 -12.68 8.67 -8.41
CA ALA A 112 -13.82 9.41 -8.95
C ALA A 112 -14.07 9.11 -10.44
N SER A 113 -13.78 7.87 -10.87
CA SER A 113 -13.86 7.43 -12.27
C SER A 113 -15.27 7.57 -12.86
N THR A 114 -16.29 7.63 -12.00
CA THR A 114 -17.70 7.85 -12.37
C THR A 114 -18.16 9.30 -12.23
N GLY A 115 -17.22 10.25 -12.09
CA GLY A 115 -17.46 11.69 -12.00
C GLY A 115 -17.60 12.24 -10.58
N ALA A 116 -17.58 11.37 -9.56
CA ALA A 116 -17.55 11.76 -8.16
C ALA A 116 -16.88 10.67 -7.31
N GLU A 117 -16.16 11.09 -6.28
CA GLU A 117 -15.57 10.17 -5.31
C GLU A 117 -16.68 9.45 -4.53
N VAL A 118 -16.57 8.13 -4.37
CA VAL A 118 -17.47 7.32 -3.54
C VAL A 118 -16.66 6.62 -2.47
N ARG A 119 -17.06 6.72 -1.21
CA ARG A 119 -16.28 6.24 -0.05
C ARG A 119 -17.04 5.30 0.90
N THR A 120 -18.22 4.83 0.51
CA THR A 120 -19.10 4.08 1.40
C THR A 120 -18.43 2.85 2.00
N TRP A 121 -17.67 2.09 1.21
CA TRP A 121 -17.00 0.90 1.72
C TRP A 121 -15.93 1.23 2.77
N PHE A 122 -15.06 2.19 2.46
CA PHE A 122 -14.08 2.71 3.42
C PHE A 122 -14.74 3.20 4.71
N GLU A 123 -15.81 4.00 4.63
CA GLU A 123 -16.49 4.54 5.82
C GLU A 123 -17.13 3.43 6.68
N ILE A 124 -17.69 2.39 6.06
CA ILE A 124 -18.18 1.21 6.78
C ILE A 124 -17.03 0.53 7.51
N LEU A 125 -15.93 0.22 6.83
CA LEU A 125 -14.77 -0.44 7.45
C LEU A 125 -14.16 0.42 8.56
N HIS A 126 -14.10 1.74 8.38
CA HIS A 126 -13.61 2.68 9.37
C HIS A 126 -14.52 2.70 10.61
N ALA A 127 -15.84 2.81 10.43
CA ALA A 127 -16.81 2.76 11.54
C ALA A 127 -16.78 1.43 12.30
N LEU A 128 -16.47 0.33 11.61
CA LEU A 128 -16.30 -1.00 12.21
C LEU A 128 -14.95 -1.19 12.91
N GLY A 129 -14.03 -0.23 12.84
CA GLY A 129 -12.72 -0.31 13.47
C GLY A 129 -11.72 -1.20 12.73
N ALA A 130 -11.87 -1.38 11.42
CA ALA A 130 -10.94 -2.17 10.60
C ALA A 130 -9.55 -1.53 10.48
N TYR A 131 -9.44 -0.22 10.73
CA TYR A 131 -8.20 0.54 10.63
C TYR A 131 -7.75 1.01 12.01
N ALA A 132 -6.48 0.76 12.32
CA ALA A 132 -5.87 1.17 13.58
C ALA A 132 -5.45 2.65 13.54
N GLY A 133 -6.39 3.55 13.81
CA GLY A 133 -6.11 4.99 13.93
C GLY A 133 -5.99 5.76 12.61
N ALA A 134 -5.78 7.07 12.74
CA ALA A 134 -5.70 8.00 11.61
C ALA A 134 -4.43 7.84 10.77
N ASP A 135 -3.38 7.29 11.37
CA ASP A 135 -2.09 7.01 10.75
C ASP A 135 -2.03 5.63 10.07
N ASN A 136 -3.11 4.85 10.10
CA ASN A 136 -3.17 3.60 9.35
C ASN A 136 -2.92 3.86 7.84
N PRO A 137 -2.07 3.07 7.16
CA PRO A 137 -1.75 3.31 5.74
C PRO A 137 -2.96 3.41 4.80
N SER A 138 -4.02 2.63 5.03
CA SER A 138 -5.25 2.73 4.24
C SER A 138 -6.02 4.01 4.51
N VAL A 139 -6.02 4.50 5.76
CA VAL A 139 -6.65 5.78 6.14
C VAL A 139 -5.86 6.95 5.57
N VAL A 140 -4.53 6.92 5.68
CA VAL A 140 -3.62 7.89 5.05
C VAL A 140 -3.90 7.96 3.54
N SER A 141 -3.92 6.79 2.87
CA SER A 141 -4.21 6.70 1.44
C SER A 141 -5.57 7.29 1.07
N ARG A 142 -6.57 7.16 1.95
CA ARG A 142 -7.93 7.65 1.69
C ARG A 142 -8.11 9.13 1.97
N THR A 143 -7.39 9.68 2.93
CA THR A 143 -7.67 11.00 3.52
C THR A 143 -6.62 12.06 3.23
N THR A 144 -5.51 11.66 2.60
CA THR A 144 -4.41 12.56 2.21
C THR A 144 -4.13 12.46 0.71
N ASP A 145 -3.18 13.28 0.25
CA ASP A 145 -2.67 13.24 -1.11
C ASP A 145 -1.53 12.24 -1.29
N TYR A 146 -1.35 11.31 -0.35
CA TYR A 146 -0.29 10.30 -0.37
C TYR A 146 -0.87 8.89 -0.38
N LEU A 147 -0.30 8.00 -1.18
CA LEU A 147 -0.54 6.56 -1.12
C LEU A 147 0.49 5.95 -0.16
N ALA A 148 0.03 5.25 0.87
CA ALA A 148 0.86 4.62 1.88
C ALA A 148 0.66 3.10 1.92
N CYS A 149 1.74 2.36 2.16
CA CYS A 149 1.72 0.90 2.26
C CYS A 149 2.65 0.41 3.36
N ALA A 150 2.22 -0.61 4.09
CA ALA A 150 3.07 -1.36 5.02
C ALA A 150 3.33 -2.75 4.45
N PHE A 151 4.59 -3.15 4.43
CA PHE A 151 5.04 -4.44 3.89
C PHE A 151 5.27 -5.46 5.01
N PRO A 152 5.10 -6.77 4.75
CA PRO A 152 5.28 -7.82 5.77
C PRO A 152 6.69 -7.87 6.39
N ASN A 153 7.70 -7.35 5.70
CA ASN A 153 9.07 -7.26 6.23
C ASN A 153 9.27 -6.05 7.17
N GLY A 154 8.22 -5.26 7.44
CA GLY A 154 8.27 -4.06 8.28
C GLY A 154 8.71 -2.79 7.53
N ALA A 155 8.93 -2.84 6.22
CA ALA A 155 9.13 -1.62 5.44
C ALA A 155 7.82 -0.85 5.30
N LEU A 156 7.94 0.47 5.17
CA LEU A 156 6.84 1.38 4.86
C LEU A 156 7.16 2.07 3.53
N GLY A 157 6.14 2.24 2.70
CA GLY A 157 6.23 2.97 1.44
C GLY A 157 5.24 4.13 1.42
N LEU A 158 5.66 5.24 0.80
CA LEU A 158 4.84 6.44 0.61
C LEU A 158 5.18 7.09 -0.73
N CYS A 159 4.17 7.54 -1.48
CA CYS A 159 4.33 8.35 -2.68
C CYS A 159 3.15 9.31 -2.84
N PRO A 160 3.27 10.41 -3.62
CA PRO A 160 2.13 11.22 -4.02
C PRO A 160 1.08 10.36 -4.71
N HIS A 161 -0.18 10.57 -4.33
CA HIS A 161 -1.28 9.73 -4.75
C HIS A 161 -1.81 10.16 -6.12
N TYR A 162 -1.58 9.32 -7.11
CA TYR A 162 -1.99 9.58 -8.49
C TYR A 162 -3.50 9.37 -8.78
N ARG A 163 -4.37 9.40 -7.76
CA ARG A 163 -5.78 8.98 -7.89
C ARG A 163 -6.66 9.93 -8.70
N THR A 164 -6.30 11.20 -8.79
CA THR A 164 -7.10 12.23 -9.48
C THR A 164 -6.59 12.54 -10.88
N HIS A 165 -5.48 11.94 -11.31
CA HIS A 165 -4.95 12.14 -12.65
C HIS A 165 -5.63 11.16 -13.61
N GLU A 166 -6.41 11.69 -14.55
CA GLU A 166 -7.09 10.89 -15.56
C GLU A 166 -6.07 10.31 -16.55
N GLU A 167 -6.17 9.01 -16.83
CA GLU A 167 -5.29 8.37 -17.79
C GLU A 167 -5.66 8.81 -19.22
N SER A 168 -4.77 9.56 -19.88
CA SER A 168 -4.96 10.06 -21.24
C SER A 168 -4.02 9.41 -22.26
N TRP A 169 -3.38 8.30 -21.90
CA TRP A 169 -2.49 7.57 -22.81
C TRP A 169 -3.31 6.89 -23.90
N PRO A 170 -2.88 6.94 -25.17
CA PRO A 170 -3.63 6.38 -26.30
C PRO A 170 -3.68 4.84 -26.30
N GLY A 171 -3.00 4.18 -25.35
CA GLY A 171 -2.75 2.75 -25.33
C GLY A 171 -1.76 2.30 -26.41
N GLY A 172 -1.45 1.00 -26.43
CA GLY A 172 -0.52 0.39 -27.41
C GLY A 172 0.79 -0.11 -26.80
N PHE A 173 1.52 -0.93 -27.57
CA PHE A 173 2.77 -1.57 -27.11
C PHE A 173 4.03 -0.75 -27.42
N PHE A 174 3.95 0.20 -28.34
CA PHE A 174 5.09 1.02 -28.78
C PHE A 174 4.87 2.47 -28.37
N ARG A 175 5.94 3.11 -27.88
CA ARG A 175 5.94 4.54 -27.55
C ARG A 175 6.23 5.35 -28.79
N ASP A 176 5.51 6.46 -28.95
CA ASP A 176 5.77 7.48 -29.96
C ASP A 176 6.04 8.79 -29.20
N GLU A 177 7.28 9.28 -29.28
CA GLU A 177 7.73 10.46 -28.54
C GLU A 177 6.90 11.70 -28.84
N LYS A 178 6.43 11.89 -30.07
CA LYS A 178 5.62 13.06 -30.44
C LYS A 178 4.23 12.98 -29.83
N VAL A 179 3.66 11.77 -29.80
CA VAL A 179 2.37 11.53 -29.15
C VAL A 179 2.50 11.72 -27.65
N ASP A 180 3.55 11.16 -27.04
CA ASP A 180 3.84 11.32 -25.61
C ASP A 180 4.00 12.80 -25.24
N GLU A 181 4.76 13.58 -26.02
CA GLU A 181 4.90 15.03 -25.82
C GLU A 181 3.55 15.75 -25.90
N GLN A 182 2.70 15.39 -26.87
CA GLN A 182 1.39 16.01 -27.01
C GLN A 182 0.48 15.66 -25.82
N VAL A 183 0.46 14.41 -25.38
CA VAL A 183 -0.30 13.96 -24.21
C VAL A 183 0.15 14.72 -22.96
N MET A 184 1.46 14.81 -22.72
CA MET A 184 2.03 15.52 -21.57
C MET A 184 1.78 17.04 -21.59
N ARG A 185 1.61 17.65 -22.77
CA ARG A 185 1.21 19.07 -22.86
C ARG A 185 -0.26 19.30 -22.49
N VAL A 186 -1.14 18.36 -22.83
CA VAL A 186 -2.58 18.47 -22.59
C VAL A 186 -2.94 18.06 -21.16
N ASN A 187 -2.32 16.98 -20.68
CA ASN A 187 -2.54 16.41 -19.36
C ASN A 187 -1.19 16.13 -18.69
N PRO A 188 -0.51 17.17 -18.16
CA PRO A 188 0.80 17.02 -17.55
C PRO A 188 0.71 16.11 -16.32
N ALA A 189 1.79 15.38 -16.04
CA ALA A 189 1.91 14.68 -14.78
C ALA A 189 1.85 15.68 -13.61
N PRO A 190 1.11 15.39 -12.53
CA PRO A 190 1.15 16.17 -11.31
C PRO A 190 2.56 16.19 -10.72
N ASP A 191 2.77 17.18 -9.84
CA ASP A 191 3.99 17.29 -9.04
C ASP A 191 4.24 16.01 -8.25
N ASP A 192 5.49 15.56 -8.27
CA ASP A 192 5.97 14.37 -7.58
C ASP A 192 6.75 14.70 -6.31
N THR A 193 6.81 15.98 -5.93
CA THR A 193 7.45 16.44 -4.70
C THR A 193 6.74 15.86 -3.47
N ILE A 194 7.54 15.34 -2.55
CA ILE A 194 7.12 14.95 -1.20
C ILE A 194 7.72 15.97 -0.24
N ASP A 195 6.87 16.66 0.52
CA ASP A 195 7.27 17.61 1.56
C ASP A 195 6.46 17.35 2.83
N LEU A 196 7.08 16.67 3.78
CA LEU A 196 6.43 16.16 5.00
C LEU A 196 7.07 16.79 6.23
N ALA A 197 6.21 17.21 7.17
CA ALA A 197 6.60 17.67 8.49
C ALA A 197 5.76 16.96 9.55
N ASP A 198 6.43 16.21 10.44
CA ASP A 198 5.82 15.41 11.52
C ASP A 198 4.61 14.55 11.05
N PHE A 199 4.70 14.01 9.84
CA PHE A 199 3.62 13.27 9.19
C PHE A 199 3.44 11.88 9.80
N GLY A 200 2.23 11.56 10.25
CA GLY A 200 1.90 10.29 10.89
C GLY A 200 1.58 9.17 9.88
N VAL A 201 2.31 8.06 9.94
CA VAL A 201 2.02 6.86 9.15
C VAL A 201 2.50 5.59 9.87
N ALA A 202 1.61 4.62 10.03
CA ALA A 202 1.83 3.32 10.65
C ALA A 202 2.55 3.39 12.01
N GLY A 203 2.11 4.29 12.90
CA GLY A 203 2.70 4.50 14.22
C GLY A 203 4.01 5.30 14.20
N GLN A 204 4.46 5.77 13.04
CA GLN A 204 5.70 6.55 12.90
C GLN A 204 5.40 8.00 12.53
N LYS A 205 6.31 8.89 12.93
CA LYS A 205 6.29 10.33 12.60
C LYS A 205 7.44 10.66 11.67
N LEU A 206 7.13 11.23 10.51
CA LEU A 206 8.05 11.41 9.40
C LEU A 206 8.24 12.89 9.06
N THR A 207 9.50 13.33 8.95
CA THR A 207 9.86 14.59 8.30
C THR A 207 10.83 14.27 7.17
N TYR A 208 10.44 14.61 5.95
CA TYR A 208 11.14 14.20 4.73
C TYR A 208 10.86 15.18 3.61
N ARG A 209 11.89 15.47 2.81
CA ARG A 209 11.77 16.17 1.55
C ARG A 209 12.48 15.38 0.46
N GLY A 210 11.78 15.11 -0.63
CA GLY A 210 12.31 14.41 -1.80
C GLY A 210 11.26 14.31 -2.88
N ARG A 211 11.37 13.31 -3.76
CA ARG A 211 10.47 13.14 -4.91
C ARG A 211 10.01 11.70 -5.10
N HIS A 212 8.97 11.53 -5.92
CA HIS A 212 8.40 10.26 -6.38
C HIS A 212 7.98 9.30 -5.25
N ALA A 213 8.80 8.30 -4.96
CA ALA A 213 8.48 7.26 -4.01
C ALA A 213 9.56 7.21 -2.93
N LEU A 214 9.11 7.10 -1.70
CA LEU A 214 9.92 6.91 -0.53
C LEU A 214 9.59 5.53 0.05
N VAL A 215 10.61 4.74 0.32
CA VAL A 215 10.49 3.49 1.08
C VAL A 215 11.53 3.51 2.19
N TRP A 216 11.15 3.11 3.40
CA TRP A 216 12.09 2.99 4.52
C TRP A 216 11.74 1.79 5.38
N ARG A 217 12.73 1.32 6.14
CA ARG A 217 12.58 0.23 7.09
C ARG A 217 13.47 0.48 8.29
N LEU A 218 12.85 0.43 9.47
CA LEU A 218 13.55 0.44 10.75
C LEU A 218 13.76 -1.00 11.25
N ASP A 219 14.83 -1.21 12.01
CA ASP A 219 14.96 -2.37 12.90
C ASP A 219 14.24 -2.14 14.25
N GLU A 220 14.28 -3.14 15.13
CA GLU A 220 13.67 -3.06 16.46
C GLU A 220 14.28 -1.97 17.36
N ALA A 221 15.54 -1.59 17.12
CA ALA A 221 16.23 -0.53 17.84
C ALA A 221 15.99 0.87 17.22
N GLY A 222 15.17 0.97 16.17
CA GLY A 222 14.91 2.21 15.45
C GLY A 222 16.07 2.66 14.56
N GLY A 223 16.96 1.77 14.14
CA GLY A 223 18.00 2.00 13.14
C GLY A 223 17.44 1.92 11.71
N LEU A 224 17.87 2.83 10.82
CA LEU A 224 17.44 2.88 9.42
C LEU A 224 18.19 1.85 8.57
N ILE A 225 17.70 0.61 8.57
CA ILE A 225 18.34 -0.53 7.90
C ILE A 225 18.02 -0.62 6.41
N GLY A 226 16.93 0.02 5.95
CA GLY A 226 16.58 0.07 4.54
C GLY A 226 15.97 1.41 4.17
N PHE A 227 16.30 1.90 2.98
CA PHE A 227 15.82 3.16 2.44
C PHE A 227 15.86 3.13 0.92
N ALA A 228 14.91 3.78 0.27
CA ALA A 228 14.98 4.18 -1.13
C ALA A 228 14.25 5.51 -1.27
N GLY A 229 14.93 6.50 -1.83
CA GLY A 229 14.37 7.83 -2.01
C GLY A 229 15.05 8.55 -3.18
N VAL A 230 14.30 9.47 -3.78
CA VAL A 230 14.73 10.28 -4.92
C VAL A 230 14.92 11.71 -4.47
N ASP A 231 16.01 12.34 -4.91
CA ASP A 231 16.37 13.74 -4.65
C ASP A 231 16.20 14.13 -3.18
N SER A 232 16.86 13.38 -2.29
CA SER A 232 16.79 13.59 -0.84
C SER A 232 18.16 13.42 -0.18
N ALA A 233 18.35 14.07 0.97
CA ALA A 233 19.63 14.09 1.69
C ALA A 233 19.54 13.49 3.10
N ASN A 234 18.33 13.50 3.67
CA ASN A 234 18.04 13.02 5.00
C ASN A 234 16.58 12.61 5.16
N ILE A 235 16.31 11.89 6.25
CA ILE A 235 14.97 11.63 6.74
C ILE A 235 14.98 11.69 8.27
N THR A 236 13.93 12.26 8.86
CA THR A 236 13.72 12.19 10.31
C THR A 236 12.53 11.30 10.61
N ILE A 237 12.77 10.25 11.40
CA ILE A 237 11.76 9.29 11.80
C ILE A 237 11.71 9.27 13.33
N ASN A 238 10.53 9.49 13.92
CA ASN A 238 10.32 9.48 15.37
C ASN A 238 11.30 10.39 16.12
N GLY A 239 11.62 11.55 15.55
CA GLY A 239 12.55 12.53 16.13
C GLY A 239 14.03 12.22 15.93
N ARG A 240 14.40 11.09 15.31
CA ARG A 240 15.79 10.76 14.96
C ARG A 240 16.06 11.07 13.49
N THR A 241 17.05 11.91 13.23
CA THR A 241 17.48 12.27 11.87
C THR A 241 18.59 11.35 11.38
N PHE A 242 18.44 10.88 10.14
CA PHE A 242 19.43 10.13 9.39
C PHE A 242 19.81 10.95 8.17
N THR A 243 21.09 11.36 8.08
CA THR A 243 21.62 12.14 6.96
C THR A 243 22.64 11.30 6.22
N TRP A 244 22.54 11.22 4.89
CA TRP A 244 23.48 10.47 4.05
C TRP A 244 24.26 11.33 3.07
N ALA A 245 23.84 12.57 2.82
CA ALA A 245 24.53 13.48 1.91
C ALA A 245 24.33 14.93 2.34
N ASP A 246 25.22 15.82 1.91
CA ASP A 246 25.08 17.27 2.14
C ASP A 246 24.12 17.93 1.15
N ALA A 247 23.87 17.28 0.01
CA ALA A 247 22.95 17.73 -1.04
C ALA A 247 21.97 16.60 -1.43
N PRO A 248 20.77 16.94 -1.95
CA PRO A 248 19.80 15.94 -2.38
C PRO A 248 20.35 15.01 -3.46
N VAL A 249 20.14 13.70 -3.27
CA VAL A 249 20.58 12.66 -4.19
C VAL A 249 19.57 11.51 -4.22
N SER A 250 19.54 10.77 -5.33
CA SER A 250 18.77 9.53 -5.41
C SER A 250 19.61 8.38 -4.87
N VAL A 251 19.13 7.74 -3.81
CA VAL A 251 19.89 6.71 -3.08
C VAL A 251 18.98 5.59 -2.62
N ALA A 252 19.53 4.38 -2.56
CA ALA A 252 18.84 3.23 -2.00
C ALA A 252 19.82 2.30 -1.29
N TRP A 253 19.39 1.73 -0.16
CA TRP A 253 20.07 0.62 0.48
C TRP A 253 19.08 -0.32 1.16
N HIS A 254 19.46 -1.59 1.27
CA HIS A 254 18.69 -2.56 2.01
C HIS A 254 19.59 -3.72 2.48
N PRO A 255 19.21 -4.45 3.55
CA PRO A 255 19.95 -5.61 3.98
C PRO A 255 19.82 -6.72 2.93
N LEU A 256 20.88 -7.50 2.77
CA LEU A 256 20.87 -8.71 1.95
C LEU A 256 20.46 -9.90 2.81
N LEU A 257 19.75 -10.84 2.19
CA LEU A 257 19.32 -12.07 2.87
C LEU A 257 20.50 -13.03 3.07
N PRO A 258 20.47 -13.88 4.11
CA PRO A 258 21.50 -14.91 4.33
C PRO A 258 21.68 -15.87 3.15
N GLU A 259 20.68 -16.02 2.28
CA GLU A 259 20.74 -16.84 1.06
C GLU A 259 21.80 -16.36 0.05
N PHE A 260 22.30 -15.12 0.16
CA PHE A 260 23.40 -14.60 -0.65
C PHE A 260 24.79 -14.90 -0.06
N GLU A 261 24.85 -15.65 1.04
CA GLU A 261 26.09 -16.07 1.67
C GLU A 261 26.87 -17.05 0.81
N THR A 262 28.20 -16.87 0.79
CA THR A 262 29.13 -17.72 0.05
C THR A 262 30.14 -18.34 1.01
N GLU A 263 31.03 -19.19 0.48
CA GLU A 263 32.14 -19.75 1.26
C GLU A 263 33.11 -18.65 1.75
N ALA A 264 33.24 -17.55 1.02
CA ALA A 264 34.20 -16.48 1.32
C ALA A 264 33.58 -15.29 2.07
N TYR A 265 32.28 -15.02 1.87
CA TYR A 265 31.65 -13.77 2.31
C TYR A 265 30.28 -13.99 2.93
N ARG A 266 30.00 -13.20 3.97
CA ARG A 266 28.69 -12.95 4.53
C ARG A 266 28.12 -11.65 3.95
N PRO A 267 26.92 -11.66 3.33
CA PRO A 267 26.31 -10.47 2.77
C PRO A 267 25.72 -9.61 3.89
N LEU A 268 25.93 -8.30 3.83
CA LEU A 268 25.35 -7.36 4.81
C LEU A 268 24.31 -6.48 4.13
N TYR A 269 24.73 -5.67 3.17
CA TYR A 269 23.88 -4.67 2.53
C TYR A 269 24.18 -4.54 1.05
N ARG A 270 23.20 -3.99 0.32
CA ARG A 270 23.35 -3.49 -1.03
C ARG A 270 23.05 -1.99 -1.00
N VAL A 271 23.87 -1.16 -1.65
CA VAL A 271 23.79 0.31 -1.68
C VAL A 271 23.82 0.80 -3.12
N TRP A 272 23.09 1.85 -3.45
CA TRP A 272 23.08 2.46 -4.78
C TRP A 272 22.90 3.96 -4.68
N CYS A 273 23.51 4.65 -5.64
CA CYS A 273 23.38 6.07 -5.87
C CYS A 273 23.14 6.31 -7.35
N GLY A 274 22.18 7.18 -7.68
CA GLY A 274 21.85 7.51 -9.07
C GLY A 274 22.82 8.48 -9.73
N GLY A 275 23.68 9.15 -8.97
CA GLY A 275 24.60 10.18 -9.47
C GLY A 275 25.86 10.33 -8.62
N GLU A 276 26.67 11.31 -8.97
CA GLU A 276 27.88 11.66 -8.21
C GLU A 276 27.52 12.25 -6.85
N ALA A 277 28.06 11.68 -5.78
CA ALA A 277 27.84 12.14 -4.41
C ALA A 277 28.83 11.53 -3.42
N ALA A 278 29.20 12.32 -2.41
CA ALA A 278 29.78 11.81 -1.18
C ALA A 278 28.65 11.30 -0.27
N LEU A 279 28.64 9.99 0.03
CA LEU A 279 27.59 9.35 0.83
C LEU A 279 28.09 8.90 2.20
N ARG A 280 27.25 9.03 3.22
CA ARG A 280 27.43 8.51 4.60
C ARG A 280 26.21 7.69 5.03
N ILE A 281 26.16 6.41 4.65
CA ILE A 281 24.98 5.55 4.86
C ILE A 281 24.96 4.96 6.28
N PRO A 282 23.87 5.07 7.06
CA PRO A 282 23.84 4.68 8.48
C PRO A 282 23.68 3.16 8.72
N LEU A 283 24.65 2.34 8.29
CA LEU A 283 24.56 0.86 8.27
C LEU A 283 25.08 0.10 9.52
N ASP A 284 25.36 0.79 10.64
CA ASP A 284 25.99 0.26 11.87
C ASP A 284 27.08 -0.80 11.63
N LEU A 285 28.17 -0.37 11.02
CA LEU A 285 29.32 -1.22 10.66
C LEU A 285 30.43 -1.22 11.73
N ARG A 286 30.16 -0.72 12.94
CA ARG A 286 31.19 -0.57 14.00
C ARG A 286 31.81 -1.91 14.36
N GLY A 287 33.13 -1.97 14.32
CA GLY A 287 33.90 -3.16 14.69
C GLY A 287 33.79 -4.33 13.72
N ARG A 288 33.13 -4.16 12.55
CA ARG A 288 33.03 -5.18 11.51
C ARG A 288 34.21 -5.09 10.55
N ASN A 289 34.71 -6.25 10.11
CA ASN A 289 35.69 -6.31 9.02
C ASN A 289 34.93 -6.33 7.70
N VAL A 290 34.64 -5.17 7.11
CA VAL A 290 33.81 -5.08 5.91
C VAL A 290 34.63 -4.87 4.64
N GLN A 291 34.07 -5.29 3.51
CA GLN A 291 34.53 -4.95 2.18
C GLN A 291 33.36 -4.44 1.33
N VAL A 292 33.66 -3.56 0.37
CA VAL A 292 32.68 -3.00 -0.55
C VAL A 292 33.08 -3.37 -1.98
N TRP A 293 32.20 -4.08 -2.67
CA TRP A 293 32.43 -4.57 -4.02
C TRP A 293 31.48 -3.92 -5.02
N LEU A 294 31.99 -3.57 -6.20
CA LEU A 294 31.16 -3.10 -7.30
C LEU A 294 30.17 -4.18 -7.71
N GLY A 295 28.95 -3.79 -8.03
CA GLY A 295 27.87 -4.67 -8.42
C GLY A 295 27.28 -4.35 -9.79
N ALA A 296 26.16 -5.01 -10.08
CA ALA A 296 25.41 -4.82 -11.32
C ALA A 296 24.96 -3.36 -11.51
N TYR A 297 24.93 -2.91 -12.76
CA TYR A 297 24.34 -1.63 -13.17
C TYR A 297 22.80 -1.73 -13.24
N GLU A 298 22.09 -0.65 -12.89
CA GLU A 298 20.63 -0.65 -12.80
C GLU A 298 19.89 -0.59 -14.15
N ALA A 299 20.52 -0.30 -15.30
CA ALA A 299 19.73 -0.21 -16.54
C ALA A 299 19.03 -1.52 -16.95
N GLY A 300 17.71 -1.50 -16.83
CA GLY A 300 16.79 -2.42 -17.46
C GLY A 300 16.99 -2.41 -18.97
N GLY A 301 17.27 -3.57 -19.55
CA GLY A 301 17.46 -3.74 -21.00
C GLY A 301 18.52 -4.76 -21.40
N ALA A 302 19.30 -5.27 -20.45
CA ALA A 302 20.30 -6.29 -20.77
C ALA A 302 19.65 -7.69 -20.89
N THR A 303 19.75 -8.29 -22.08
CA THR A 303 19.35 -9.68 -22.36
C THR A 303 19.90 -10.67 -21.31
N ARG A 304 19.21 -11.80 -21.11
CA ARG A 304 19.57 -12.87 -20.13
C ARG A 304 21.07 -13.24 -20.08
N ARG A 305 21.81 -13.03 -21.19
CA ARG A 305 23.25 -13.29 -21.30
C ARG A 305 24.11 -12.25 -20.55
N ARG A 306 23.78 -10.95 -20.63
CA ARG A 306 24.46 -9.88 -19.86
C ARG A 306 24.10 -9.88 -18.38
N ARG A 307 22.93 -10.42 -18.00
CA ARG A 307 22.58 -10.64 -16.58
C ARG A 307 23.58 -11.55 -15.85
N ARG A 308 24.21 -12.50 -16.55
CA ARG A 308 25.26 -13.37 -15.99
C ARG A 308 26.66 -12.74 -15.97
N GLU A 309 26.91 -11.76 -16.82
CA GLU A 309 28.20 -11.04 -16.87
C GLU A 309 28.25 -9.88 -15.87
N ASN A 310 27.11 -9.18 -15.66
CA ASN A 310 27.00 -8.09 -14.68
C ASN A 310 26.67 -8.56 -13.26
N GLN A 311 26.21 -9.81 -13.11
CA GLN A 311 26.19 -10.50 -11.83
C GLN A 311 27.47 -11.32 -11.78
N GLY A 312 28.56 -10.71 -11.32
CA GLY A 312 29.75 -11.45 -10.90
C GLY A 312 29.37 -12.57 -9.92
N ARG A 313 30.29 -13.51 -9.68
CA ARG A 313 30.07 -14.73 -8.89
C ARG A 313 29.20 -14.44 -7.67
N VAL A 314 27.94 -14.85 -7.72
CA VAL A 314 26.99 -14.78 -6.60
C VAL A 314 26.90 -13.39 -5.96
N GLY A 315 26.76 -12.33 -6.77
CA GLY A 315 26.43 -11.00 -6.25
C GLY A 315 27.61 -10.13 -5.82
N TYR A 316 28.85 -10.48 -6.20
CA TYR A 316 30.02 -9.62 -5.97
C TYR A 316 30.73 -9.38 -7.32
N GLY A 317 31.00 -8.14 -7.68
CA GLY A 317 31.83 -7.81 -8.84
C GLY A 317 33.32 -7.96 -8.53
N GLU A 318 34.15 -7.85 -9.57
CA GLU A 318 35.60 -8.11 -9.46
C GLU A 318 36.41 -6.92 -8.91
N ARG A 319 35.76 -5.75 -8.77
CA ARG A 319 36.41 -4.49 -8.35
C ARG A 319 35.98 -4.12 -6.94
N GLN A 320 36.93 -4.07 -6.01
CA GLN A 320 36.72 -3.50 -4.69
C GLN A 320 36.69 -1.97 -4.77
N ILE A 321 35.76 -1.34 -4.05
CA ILE A 321 35.56 0.10 -4.03
C ILE A 321 36.20 0.69 -2.77
N PRO A 322 36.96 1.79 -2.88
CA PRO A 322 37.45 2.52 -1.71
C PRO A 322 36.29 3.05 -0.86
N PHE A 323 36.40 2.89 0.45
CA PHE A 323 35.39 3.36 1.41
C PHE A 323 36.05 3.63 2.76
N ALA A 324 35.31 4.29 3.65
CA ALA A 324 35.64 4.40 5.06
C ALA A 324 34.44 4.01 5.93
N VAL A 325 34.70 3.69 7.20
CA VAL A 325 33.66 3.53 8.22
C VAL A 325 33.81 4.65 9.23
N GLU A 326 32.81 5.52 9.30
CA GLU A 326 32.82 6.73 10.13
C GLU A 326 31.66 6.66 11.11
N ASP A 327 31.95 6.49 12.40
CA ASP A 327 30.94 6.30 13.46
C ASP A 327 29.93 5.17 13.17
N GLY A 328 30.36 4.15 12.40
CA GLY A 328 29.51 3.05 11.96
C GLY A 328 28.77 3.27 10.66
N ALA A 329 28.80 4.48 10.09
CA ALA A 329 28.28 4.74 8.77
C ALA A 329 29.26 4.27 7.69
N LEU A 330 28.74 3.80 6.56
CA LEU A 330 29.51 3.59 5.34
C LEU A 330 29.74 4.93 4.66
N ALA A 331 30.98 5.39 4.61
CA ALA A 331 31.39 6.57 3.86
C ALA A 331 31.96 6.13 2.50
N VAL A 332 31.37 6.60 1.40
CA VAL A 332 31.79 6.24 0.04
C VAL A 332 31.59 7.41 -0.93
N GLU A 333 32.56 7.62 -1.81
CA GLU A 333 32.47 8.60 -2.89
C GLU A 333 31.93 7.91 -4.14
N TYR A 334 30.72 8.27 -4.57
CA TYR A 334 30.18 7.85 -5.87
C TYR A 334 30.70 8.80 -6.95
N THR A 335 31.55 8.28 -7.82
CA THR A 335 32.01 8.97 -9.02
C THR A 335 31.11 8.67 -10.22
N GLU A 336 31.34 9.32 -11.37
CA GLU A 336 30.63 9.04 -12.63
C GLU A 336 30.65 7.54 -13.00
N GLU A 337 31.77 6.85 -12.75
CA GLU A 337 31.91 5.41 -13.00
C GLU A 337 31.10 4.52 -12.06
N LEU A 338 30.69 5.04 -10.89
CA LEU A 338 29.93 4.30 -9.88
C LEU A 338 28.44 4.64 -9.91
N ALA A 339 28.08 5.81 -10.45
CA ALA A 339 26.68 6.23 -10.58
C ALA A 339 25.86 5.16 -11.31
N GLY A 340 24.71 4.79 -10.75
CA GLY A 340 23.83 3.75 -11.29
C GLY A 340 24.26 2.31 -11.00
N HIS A 341 25.44 2.09 -10.40
CA HIS A 341 25.87 0.77 -9.94
C HIS A 341 25.44 0.50 -8.50
N TRP A 342 25.04 -0.75 -8.26
CA TRP A 342 24.92 -1.26 -6.90
C TRP A 342 26.31 -1.54 -6.33
N LEU A 343 26.50 -1.27 -5.05
CA LEU A 343 27.64 -1.67 -4.24
C LEU A 343 27.20 -2.73 -3.25
N TYR A 344 28.00 -3.76 -3.08
CA TYR A 344 27.76 -4.86 -2.15
C TYR A 344 28.67 -4.72 -0.94
N VAL A 345 28.07 -4.57 0.24
CA VAL A 345 28.77 -4.51 1.52
C VAL A 345 28.75 -5.91 2.14
N VAL A 346 29.92 -6.46 2.41
CA VAL A 346 30.11 -7.83 2.90
C VAL A 346 31.09 -7.89 4.04
N GLU A 347 31.06 -9.00 4.77
CA GLU A 347 32.06 -9.37 5.77
C GLU A 347 32.78 -10.66 5.32
N PRO A 348 34.12 -10.65 5.17
CA PRO A 348 34.89 -11.86 4.90
C PRO A 348 34.77 -12.86 6.04
N LYS A 349 34.76 -14.15 5.70
CA LYS A 349 34.73 -15.25 6.66
C LYS A 349 36.10 -15.67 7.16
#